data_AF-A0A3B8IIY3-F1
#
_entry.id   AF-A0A3B8IIY3-F1
#
_cell.length_a   1.000
_cell.length_b   1.000
_cell.length_c   1.000
_cell.angle_alpha   90.00
_cell.angle_beta   90.00
_cell.angle_gamma   90.00
#
_symmetry.space_group_name_H-M   'P 1'
#
loop_
_entity.id
_entity.type
_entity.pdbx_description
1 polymer ?
#
loop_
_entity_poly.entity_id
_entity_poly.type
_entity_poly.pdbx_seq_one_letter_code
_entity_poly.pdbx_strand_id
1 'polypeptide(L)'
;MKSTKHIQAVLVLAIIALSIFAFQPSQAPAETIMIRASQVISGVNKSFIVIYKGNKETERIELDKWRWDKTDDFDKVLSWVQHYEQEGYELVSHSETIFGTNGLINTFILSKN
;
A
#
# COMPACT_ATOMS: atom_id res chain seq x y z
N MET A 1 32.72 -9.31 -1.14
CA MET A 1 31.41 -9.65 -1.74
C MET A 1 30.62 -8.37 -1.98
N LYS A 2 30.51 -7.90 -3.23
CA LYS A 2 29.68 -6.74 -3.60
C LYS A 2 28.37 -7.24 -4.16
N SER A 3 27.38 -7.40 -3.28
CA SER A 3 26.00 -7.60 -3.69
C SER A 3 25.11 -6.90 -2.68
N THR A 4 24.63 -5.71 -3.00
CA THR A 4 23.84 -4.93 -2.03
C THR A 4 22.68 -4.20 -2.68
N LYS A 5 22.88 -3.44 -3.76
CA LYS A 5 21.80 -2.59 -4.30
C LYS A 5 20.80 -3.31 -5.19
N HIS A 6 21.26 -4.21 -6.06
CA HIS A 6 20.38 -4.90 -7.01
C HIS A 6 19.54 -5.99 -6.35
N ILE A 7 20.12 -6.75 -5.41
CA ILE A 7 19.37 -7.76 -4.66
C ILE A 7 18.30 -7.13 -3.78
N GLN A 8 18.58 -5.99 -3.13
CA GLN A 8 17.58 -5.26 -2.35
C GLN A 8 16.45 -4.72 -3.22
N ALA A 9 16.76 -4.13 -4.39
CA ALA A 9 15.74 -3.65 -5.32
C ALA A 9 14.86 -4.79 -5.87
N VAL A 10 15.46 -5.95 -6.16
CA VAL A 10 14.73 -7.14 -6.61
C VAL A 10 13.85 -7.71 -5.49
N LEU A 11 14.31 -7.74 -4.24
CA LEU A 11 13.50 -8.13 -3.09
C LEU A 11 12.32 -7.20 -2.86
N VAL A 12 12.55 -5.89 -2.99
CA VAL A 12 11.49 -4.88 -2.86
C VAL A 12 10.46 -5.03 -3.98
N LEU A 13 10.90 -5.20 -5.23
CA LEU A 13 10.00 -5.45 -6.35
C LEU A 13 9.27 -6.79 -6.20
N ALA A 14 9.93 -7.83 -5.69
CA ALA A 14 9.34 -9.13 -5.44
C ALA A 14 8.30 -9.05 -4.31
N ILE A 15 8.54 -8.27 -3.26
CA ILE A 15 7.59 -8.03 -2.16
C ILE A 15 6.40 -7.19 -2.63
N ILE A 16 6.63 -6.14 -3.42
CA ILE A 16 5.56 -5.35 -4.04
C ILE A 16 4.74 -6.26 -4.95
N ALA A 17 5.39 -7.06 -5.80
CA ALA A 17 4.72 -8.05 -6.64
C ALA A 17 3.95 -9.07 -5.79
N LEU A 18 4.56 -9.64 -4.74
CA LEU A 18 3.90 -10.62 -3.86
C LEU A 18 2.71 -10.00 -3.14
N SER A 19 2.77 -8.74 -2.73
CA SER A 19 1.62 -8.03 -2.14
C SER A 19 0.52 -7.78 -3.17
N ILE A 20 0.87 -7.50 -4.43
CA ILE A 20 -0.09 -7.44 -5.56
C ILE A 20 -0.68 -8.83 -5.83
N PHE A 21 0.07 -9.91 -5.64
CA PHE A 21 -0.40 -11.28 -5.88
C PHE A 21 -1.16 -11.91 -4.69
N ALA A 22 -0.86 -11.52 -3.45
CA ALA A 22 -1.52 -12.01 -2.24
C ALA A 22 -2.97 -11.50 -2.10
N PHE A 23 -3.30 -10.42 -2.82
CA PHE A 23 -4.67 -9.98 -3.04
C PHE A 23 -4.81 -9.63 -4.52
N GLN A 24 -5.29 -10.58 -5.33
CA GLN A 24 -5.41 -10.39 -6.78
C GLN A 24 -6.46 -9.30 -7.08
N PRO A 25 -6.06 -8.06 -7.47
CA PRO A 25 -7.03 -7.04 -7.84
C PRO A 25 -7.86 -7.51 -9.02
N SER A 26 -7.31 -8.39 -9.87
CA SER A 26 -7.95 -9.02 -11.02
C SER A 26 -9.22 -9.81 -10.72
N GLN A 27 -9.54 -10.08 -9.45
CA GLN A 27 -10.76 -10.76 -9.03
C GLN A 27 -11.68 -9.90 -8.14
N ALA A 28 -11.27 -8.66 -7.83
CA ALA A 28 -12.07 -7.78 -7.00
C ALA A 28 -13.32 -7.28 -7.76
N PRO A 29 -14.52 -7.29 -7.14
CA PRO A 29 -15.70 -6.64 -7.70
C PRO A 29 -15.42 -5.18 -8.09
N ALA A 30 -16.15 -4.67 -9.10
CA ALA A 30 -16.02 -3.27 -9.54
C ALA A 30 -16.31 -2.25 -8.41
N GLU A 31 -17.09 -2.66 -7.41
CA GLU A 31 -17.46 -1.90 -6.21
C GLU A 31 -16.51 -2.14 -5.03
N THR A 32 -15.26 -2.52 -5.28
CA THR A 32 -14.22 -2.65 -4.26
C THR A 32 -13.16 -1.57 -4.44
N ILE A 33 -12.82 -0.89 -3.36
CA ILE A 33 -11.68 0.03 -3.28
C ILE A 33 -10.57 -0.64 -2.47
N MET A 34 -9.34 -0.60 -2.99
CA MET A 34 -8.17 -1.04 -2.25
C MET A 34 -7.20 0.13 -2.13
N ILE A 35 -6.85 0.49 -0.89
CA ILE A 35 -5.86 1.52 -0.59
C ILE A 35 -4.65 0.81 -0.01
N ARG A 36 -3.51 0.91 -0.70
CA ARG A 36 -2.25 0.29 -0.28
C ARG A 36 -1.18 1.33 -0.03
N ALA A 37 -0.80 1.50 1.23
CA ALA A 37 0.33 2.32 1.64
C ALA A 37 1.57 1.44 1.83
N SER A 38 2.61 1.65 1.03
CA SER A 38 3.85 0.87 1.06
C SER A 38 5.03 1.75 1.44
N GLN A 39 5.82 1.30 2.40
CA GLN A 39 7.07 1.90 2.82
C GLN A 39 8.21 0.90 2.63
N VAL A 40 9.30 1.38 2.05
CA VAL A 40 10.53 0.62 1.90
C VAL A 40 11.71 1.48 2.35
N ILE A 41 12.37 1.04 3.43
CA ILE A 41 13.57 1.65 4.01
C ILE A 41 14.77 0.80 3.55
N SER A 42 15.30 1.09 2.36
CA SER A 42 16.49 0.42 1.83
C SER A 42 17.42 1.41 1.12
N GLY A 43 18.25 2.12 1.89
CA GLY A 43 19.24 3.10 1.39
C GLY A 43 18.64 4.40 0.84
N VAL A 44 17.45 4.32 0.22
CA VAL A 44 16.57 5.44 -0.13
C VAL A 44 15.19 5.08 0.41
N ASN A 45 14.66 5.88 1.33
CA ASN A 45 13.31 5.68 1.83
C ASN A 45 12.33 5.99 0.70
N LYS A 46 11.62 4.98 0.22
CA LYS A 46 10.57 5.12 -0.80
C LYS A 46 9.25 4.70 -0.23
N SER A 47 8.28 5.57 -0.40
CA SER A 47 6.99 5.44 0.20
C SER A 47 5.92 5.91 -0.76
N PHE A 48 4.83 5.17 -0.86
CA PHE A 48 3.77 5.51 -1.79
C PHE A 48 2.44 4.93 -1.32
N ILE A 49 1.36 5.60 -1.69
CA ILE A 49 -0.01 5.10 -1.59
C ILE A 49 -0.48 4.78 -3.00
N VAL A 50 -1.07 3.60 -3.19
CA VAL A 50 -1.75 3.22 -4.44
C VAL A 50 -3.21 2.94 -4.14
N ILE A 51 -4.10 3.48 -4.96
CA ILE A 51 -5.54 3.26 -4.86
C ILE A 51 -5.98 2.47 -6.09
N TYR A 52 -6.72 1.40 -5.85
CA TYR A 52 -7.34 0.59 -6.88
C TYR A 52 -8.85 0.64 -6.73
N LYS A 53 -9.55 0.68 -7.87
CA LYS A 53 -11.00 0.43 -7.97
C LYS A 53 -11.21 -0.83 -8.80
N GLY A 54 -11.74 -1.88 -8.17
CA GLY A 54 -11.71 -3.24 -8.68
C GLY A 54 -10.27 -3.68 -9.00
N ASN A 55 -10.01 -3.99 -10.27
CA ASN A 55 -8.70 -4.43 -10.74
C ASN A 55 -7.80 -3.33 -11.32
N LYS A 56 -8.27 -2.08 -11.32
CA LYS A 56 -7.58 -0.96 -11.99
C LYS A 56 -6.96 -0.03 -10.97
N GLU A 57 -5.67 0.27 -11.15
CA GLU A 57 -4.99 1.37 -10.45
C GLU A 57 -5.62 2.70 -10.92
N THR A 58 -6.19 3.45 -9.98
CA THR A 58 -6.81 4.75 -10.26
C THR A 58 -5.92 5.90 -9.85
N GLU A 59 -5.13 5.72 -8.79
CA GLU A 59 -4.27 6.77 -8.27
C GLU A 59 -3.00 6.19 -7.63
N ARG A 60 -1.90 6.95 -7.76
CA ARG A 60 -0.61 6.66 -7.14
C ARG A 60 0.00 7.94 -6.60
N ILE A 61 0.27 7.95 -5.31
CA ILE A 61 0.77 9.11 -4.57
C ILE A 61 2.14 8.76 -4.04
N GLU A 62 3.18 9.42 -4.54
CA GLU A 62 4.53 9.29 -3.98
C GLU A 62 4.65 10.15 -2.72
N LEU A 63 5.15 9.56 -1.64
CA LEU A 63 5.34 10.21 -0.37
C LEU A 63 6.84 10.40 -0.12
N ASP A 64 7.33 11.61 -0.38
CA ASP A 64 8.70 11.96 -0.02
C ASP A 64 8.84 12.00 1.51
N LYS A 65 9.76 11.17 2.04
CA LYS A 65 10.12 11.08 3.46
C LYS A 65 9.07 10.48 4.41
N TRP A 66 8.05 9.77 3.91
CA TRP A 66 7.12 9.06 4.80
C TRP A 66 7.89 8.18 5.77
N ARG A 67 7.63 8.32 7.07
CA ARG A 67 8.05 7.32 8.04
C ARG A 67 6.86 6.91 8.88
N TRP A 68 6.59 5.61 8.91
CA TRP A 68 5.47 5.06 9.68
C TRP A 68 5.57 5.33 11.19
N ASP A 69 6.77 5.65 11.69
CA ASP A 69 7.02 6.07 13.07
C ASP A 69 6.57 7.52 13.37
N LYS A 70 6.04 8.24 12.38
CA LYS A 70 5.46 9.58 12.51
C LYS A 70 3.95 9.56 12.23
N THR A 71 3.18 10.01 13.22
CA THR A 71 1.72 9.99 13.24
C THR A 71 1.10 10.75 12.05
N ASP A 72 1.63 11.94 11.72
CA ASP A 72 1.07 12.85 10.71
C ASP A 72 0.97 12.25 9.29
N ASP A 73 1.78 11.23 8.98
CA ASP A 73 1.78 10.63 7.66
C ASP A 73 0.84 9.42 7.54
N PHE A 74 0.51 8.76 8.66
CA PHE A 74 -0.52 7.71 8.67
C PHE A 74 -1.92 8.32 8.50
N ASP A 75 -2.12 9.54 9.01
CA ASP A 75 -3.35 10.32 8.84
C ASP A 75 -3.71 10.54 7.37
N LYS A 76 -2.71 10.66 6.47
CA LYS A 76 -2.97 10.75 5.03
C LYS A 76 -3.61 9.49 4.47
N VAL A 77 -3.15 8.30 4.91
CA VAL A 77 -3.74 7.03 4.49
C VAL A 77 -5.16 6.92 5.02
N LEU A 78 -5.38 7.30 6.28
CA LEU A 78 -6.71 7.31 6.88
C LEU A 78 -7.65 8.31 6.22
N SER A 79 -7.16 9.47 5.76
CA SER A 79 -7.98 10.44 5.05
C SER A 79 -8.56 9.89 3.74
N TRP A 80 -7.82 9.00 3.07
CA TRP A 80 -8.32 8.28 1.90
C TRP A 80 -9.37 7.23 2.25
N VAL A 81 -9.18 6.50 3.34
CA VAL A 81 -10.18 5.56 3.85
C VAL A 81 -11.48 6.32 4.16
N GLN A 82 -11.39 7.41 4.92
CA GLN A 82 -12.53 8.26 5.28
C GLN A 82 -13.22 8.89 4.07
N HIS A 83 -12.45 9.31 3.07
CA HIS A 83 -13.01 9.84 1.82
C HIS A 83 -13.95 8.81 1.16
N TYR A 84 -13.52 7.56 1.02
CA TYR A 84 -14.37 6.51 0.43
C TYR A 84 -15.51 6.06 1.35
N GLU A 85 -15.32 6.12 2.67
CA GLU A 85 -16.42 5.93 3.63
C GLU A 85 -17.52 6.97 3.46
N GLN A 86 -17.18 8.23 3.22
CA GLN A 86 -18.15 9.29 2.92
C GLN A 86 -18.85 9.09 1.57
N GLU A 87 -18.20 8.43 0.62
CA GLU A 87 -18.84 8.01 -0.64
C GLU A 87 -19.77 6.80 -0.47
N GLY A 88 -19.82 6.18 0.72
CA GLY A 88 -20.67 5.05 1.05
C GLY A 88 -20.01 3.68 0.90
N TYR A 89 -18.67 3.60 0.75
CA TYR A 89 -17.95 2.34 0.87
C TYR A 89 -17.75 1.99 2.35
N GLU A 90 -17.81 0.71 2.71
CA GLU A 90 -17.55 0.25 4.08
C GLU A 90 -16.20 -0.45 4.14
N LEU A 91 -15.39 -0.18 5.17
CA LEU A 91 -14.15 -0.91 5.42
C LEU A 91 -14.47 -2.37 5.76
N VAL A 92 -14.11 -3.29 4.87
CA VAL A 92 -14.37 -4.74 5.03
C VAL A 92 -13.14 -5.51 5.47
N SER A 93 -11.94 -4.98 5.24
CA SER A 93 -10.70 -5.64 5.65
C SER A 93 -9.55 -4.65 5.78
N HIS A 94 -8.67 -4.91 6.74
CA HIS A 94 -7.39 -4.23 6.91
C HIS A 94 -6.31 -5.28 7.19
N SER A 95 -5.14 -5.09 6.58
CA SER A 95 -3.98 -5.94 6.80
C SER A 95 -2.69 -5.13 6.83
N GLU A 96 -1.78 -5.58 7.68
CA GLU A 96 -0.46 -5.00 7.83
C GLU A 96 0.60 -6.08 7.61
N THR A 97 1.61 -5.77 6.81
CA THR A 97 2.74 -6.65 6.58
C THR A 97 4.03 -5.89 6.83
N ILE A 98 4.81 -6.34 7.81
CA ILE A 98 6.07 -5.72 8.21
C ILE A 98 7.23 -6.58 7.68
N PHE A 99 8.18 -5.95 7.00
CA PHE A 99 9.37 -6.59 6.43
C PHE A 99 10.61 -6.25 7.29
N GLY A 100 10.70 -6.90 8.45
CA GLY A 100 11.73 -6.60 9.45
C GLY A 100 11.68 -5.12 9.87
N THR A 101 12.84 -4.47 10.02
CA THR A 101 12.91 -3.03 10.32
C THR A 101 12.83 -2.14 9.07
N ASN A 102 12.67 -2.74 7.88
CA ASN A 102 13.01 -2.10 6.62
C ASN A 102 11.82 -1.87 5.69
N GLY A 103 10.60 -2.18 6.12
CA GLY A 103 9.42 -1.90 5.31
C GLY A 103 8.11 -2.28 5.98
N LEU A 104 7.06 -1.65 5.49
CA LEU A 104 5.69 -1.82 5.95
C LEU A 104 4.77 -1.74 4.73
N ILE A 105 3.79 -2.62 4.64
CA ILE A 105 2.66 -2.49 3.73
C ILE A 105 1.39 -2.51 4.55
N ASN A 106 0.61 -1.45 4.40
CA ASN A 106 -0.72 -1.29 4.95
C ASN A 106 -1.72 -1.41 3.80
N THR A 107 -2.68 -2.33 3.89
CA THR A 107 -3.72 -2.51 2.87
C THR A 107 -5.09 -2.41 3.52
N PHE A 108 -5.90 -1.48 3.03
CA PHE A 108 -7.30 -1.31 3.38
C PHE A 108 -8.16 -1.72 2.20
N ILE A 109 -9.24 -2.43 2.47
CA ILE A 109 -10.20 -2.88 1.47
C ILE A 109 -11.57 -2.38 1.90
N LEU A 110 -12.20 -1.61 1.02
CA LEU A 110 -13.53 -1.10 1.21
C LEU A 110 -14.45 -1.65 0.11
N SER A 111 -15.72 -1.87 0.42
CA SER A 111 -16.71 -2.34 -0.56
C SER A 111 -18.04 -1.62 -0.38
N LYS A 112 -18.77 -1.44 -1.48
CA LYS A 112 -20.20 -1.12 -1.44
C LYS A 112 -21.00 -2.41 -1.53
N ASN A 113 -22.04 -2.51 -0.69
CA ASN A 113 -23.07 -3.53 -0.81
C ASN A 113 -24.17 -3.06 -1.77
#